data_AF-A0A914HFV8-F1
#
_entry.id   AF-A0A914HFV8-F1
#
_cell.length_a   1.000
_cell.length_b   1.000
_cell.length_c   1.000
_cell.angle_alpha   90.00
_cell.angle_beta   90.00
_cell.angle_gamma   90.00
#
_symmetry.space_group_name_H-M   'P 1'
#
loop_
_entity.id
_entity.type
_entity.pdbx_description
1 polymer ?
#
loop_
_entity_poly.entity_id
_entity_poly.type
_entity_poly.pdbx_seq_one_letter_code
_entity_poly.pdbx_strand_id
1 'polypeptide(L)'
;MDSICCVCKLNYQGSHHCSSCKMPCHAICGDAGDEEGYGAQVVCFNCKNKGPEIDTNTQSEATGDGENKENEPQLHDDDDGIPVDRKRNRNNDAAKKLEAIEWARRNSIKSAAKKFRVDRKLVRRWMEQEDKLKQQMNTCGGKRKRLDGAGRPVQHQDIDTTLADWIKEMRLNKKPVTRSIIKNKAAALFVDTDIKVSEGWLEKFLKRHNFVLRRRTTAGQKPPAN
;
A
#
# COMPACT_ATOMS: atom_id res chain seq x y z
N MET A 1 -23.36 -9.69 -34.72
CA MET A 1 -23.36 -9.68 -33.25
C MET A 1 -21.92 -9.68 -32.82
N ASP A 2 -21.47 -8.61 -32.17
CA ASP A 2 -20.08 -8.52 -31.72
C ASP A 2 -19.88 -9.43 -30.53
N SER A 3 -19.08 -10.48 -30.70
CA SER A 3 -18.71 -11.37 -29.61
C SER A 3 -17.73 -10.67 -28.67
N ILE A 4 -17.79 -11.00 -27.38
CA ILE A 4 -16.95 -10.39 -26.35
C ILE A 4 -15.96 -11.44 -25.82
N CYS A 5 -14.69 -11.08 -25.73
CA CYS A 5 -13.64 -11.97 -25.22
C CYS A 5 -13.93 -12.38 -23.76
N CYS A 6 -13.89 -13.67 -23.46
CA CYS A 6 -14.23 -14.19 -22.13
C CYS A 6 -13.26 -13.75 -21.02
N VAL A 7 -12.03 -13.39 -21.37
CA VAL A 7 -10.97 -12.97 -20.43
C VAL A 7 -10.98 -11.46 -20.22
N CYS A 8 -10.81 -10.66 -21.28
CA CYS A 8 -10.64 -9.21 -21.16
C CYS A 8 -11.95 -8.40 -21.32
N LYS A 9 -13.05 -9.04 -21.70
CA LYS A 9 -14.37 -8.41 -21.92
C LYS A 9 -14.40 -7.32 -23.01
N LEU A 10 -13.39 -7.29 -23.89
CA LEU A 10 -13.36 -6.42 -25.06
C LEU A 10 -13.96 -7.10 -26.29
N ASN A 11 -14.35 -6.30 -27.29
CA ASN A 11 -14.86 -6.79 -28.57
C ASN A 11 -13.85 -7.73 -29.23
N TYR A 12 -14.38 -8.79 -29.83
CA TYR A 12 -13.63 -9.88 -30.41
C TYR A 12 -13.96 -10.03 -31.89
N GLN A 13 -12.93 -10.01 -32.74
CA GLN A 13 -13.02 -10.21 -34.19
C GLN A 13 -12.12 -11.38 -34.67
N GLY A 14 -11.67 -12.26 -33.76
CA GLY A 14 -10.80 -13.40 -34.08
C GLY A 14 -11.57 -14.70 -34.37
N SER A 15 -10.84 -15.81 -34.55
CA SER A 15 -11.40 -17.17 -34.74
C SER A 15 -11.13 -18.16 -33.59
N HIS A 16 -10.23 -17.81 -32.65
CA HIS A 16 -9.87 -18.65 -31.51
C HIS A 16 -10.95 -18.75 -30.43
N HIS A 17 -11.28 -19.99 -30.06
CA HIS A 17 -12.21 -20.32 -28.98
C HIS A 17 -11.51 -21.19 -27.94
N CYS A 18 -11.80 -20.97 -26.66
CA CYS A 18 -11.22 -21.75 -25.58
C CYS A 18 -11.62 -23.22 -25.70
N SER A 19 -10.67 -24.16 -25.65
CA SER A 19 -10.98 -25.60 -25.73
C SER A 19 -11.80 -26.11 -24.53
N SER A 20 -11.57 -25.57 -23.32
CA SER A 20 -12.30 -25.95 -22.10
C SER A 20 -13.71 -25.35 -21.98
N CYS A 21 -13.87 -24.04 -22.19
CA CYS A 21 -15.18 -23.37 -21.98
C CYS A 21 -15.90 -22.96 -23.26
N LYS A 22 -15.31 -23.21 -24.43
CA LYS A 22 -15.83 -22.89 -25.78
C LYS A 22 -16.14 -21.40 -26.03
N MET A 23 -15.77 -20.52 -25.11
CA MET A 23 -15.99 -19.09 -25.25
C MET A 23 -14.92 -18.42 -26.15
N PRO A 24 -15.28 -17.36 -26.89
CA PRO A 24 -14.34 -16.62 -27.72
C PRO A 24 -13.24 -15.96 -26.86
N CYS A 25 -11.99 -16.06 -27.31
CA CYS A 25 -10.84 -15.46 -26.64
C CYS A 25 -9.80 -14.97 -27.66
N HIS A 26 -9.13 -13.84 -27.37
CA HIS A 26 -8.00 -13.41 -28.17
C HIS A 26 -6.82 -14.39 -28.05
N ALA A 27 -5.98 -14.47 -29.07
CA ALA A 27 -4.77 -15.29 -29.06
C ALA A 27 -3.83 -14.94 -27.89
N ILE A 28 -3.75 -13.66 -27.50
CA ILE A 28 -2.96 -13.19 -26.35
C ILE A 28 -3.65 -13.42 -24.99
N CYS A 29 -4.89 -13.89 -24.97
CA CYS A 29 -5.69 -14.10 -23.75
C CYS A 29 -5.81 -15.59 -23.36
N GLY A 30 -5.01 -16.44 -23.98
CA GLY A 30 -4.85 -17.85 -23.62
C GLY A 30 -3.49 -18.34 -24.07
N ASP A 31 -3.12 -19.54 -23.63
CA ASP A 31 -1.91 -20.19 -24.11
C ASP A 31 -2.26 -21.13 -25.28
N ALA A 32 -1.41 -21.13 -26.30
CA ALA A 32 -1.44 -22.14 -27.34
C ALA A 32 -0.96 -23.46 -26.72
N GLY A 33 -1.74 -24.53 -26.87
CA GLY A 33 -1.24 -25.88 -26.61
C GLY A 33 -0.05 -26.20 -27.52
N ASP A 34 0.68 -27.26 -27.18
CA ASP A 34 2.04 -27.56 -27.65
C ASP A 34 2.20 -27.90 -29.15
N GLU A 35 1.22 -27.58 -30.01
CA GLU A 35 1.23 -27.83 -31.45
C GLU A 35 1.21 -26.51 -32.23
N GLU A 36 2.35 -26.16 -32.83
CA GLU A 36 2.50 -24.95 -33.67
C GLU A 36 1.86 -25.16 -35.05
N GLY A 37 0.71 -24.51 -35.32
CA GLY A 37 0.06 -24.54 -36.63
C GLY A 37 -1.31 -23.84 -36.69
N TYR A 38 -1.84 -23.65 -37.91
CA TYR A 38 -3.18 -23.11 -38.15
C TYR A 38 -4.24 -24.08 -37.60
N GLY A 39 -4.83 -23.75 -36.44
CA GLY A 39 -5.83 -24.59 -35.76
C GLY A 39 -5.47 -24.97 -34.32
N ALA A 40 -4.34 -24.50 -33.79
CA ALA A 40 -3.90 -24.78 -32.44
C ALA A 40 -4.99 -24.53 -31.38
N GLN A 41 -5.19 -25.51 -30.49
CA GLN A 41 -6.15 -25.41 -29.40
C GLN A 41 -5.64 -24.42 -28.34
N VAL A 42 -6.47 -23.43 -28.01
CA VAL A 42 -6.13 -22.39 -27.02
C VAL A 42 -6.94 -22.63 -25.75
N VAL A 43 -6.29 -22.61 -24.59
CA VAL A 43 -6.96 -22.60 -23.28
C VAL A 43 -6.91 -21.18 -22.72
N CYS A 44 -8.06 -20.57 -22.44
CA CYS A 44 -8.09 -19.22 -21.90
C CYS A 44 -7.56 -19.18 -20.46
N PHE A 45 -6.97 -18.06 -20.05
CA PHE A 45 -6.37 -17.94 -18.71
C PHE A 45 -7.34 -18.16 -17.55
N ASN A 46 -8.64 -17.93 -17.75
CA ASN A 46 -9.65 -18.23 -16.73
C ASN A 46 -9.81 -19.74 -16.51
N CYS A 47 -9.75 -20.53 -17.57
CA CYS A 47 -9.83 -21.99 -17.47
C CYS A 47 -8.51 -22.59 -16.97
N LYS A 48 -7.37 -22.01 -17.35
CA LYS A 48 -6.06 -22.44 -16.86
C LYS A 48 -5.89 -22.25 -15.34
N ASN A 49 -6.51 -21.21 -14.77
CA ASN A 49 -6.41 -20.88 -13.35
C ASN A 49 -7.49 -21.54 -12.46
N LYS A 50 -8.41 -22.30 -13.04
CA LYS A 50 -9.28 -23.17 -12.26
C LYS A 50 -8.52 -24.46 -11.97
N GLY A 51 -8.15 -24.67 -10.70
CA GLY A 51 -7.69 -25.98 -10.24
C GLY A 51 -8.75 -27.05 -10.50
N PRO A 52 -8.39 -28.36 -10.44
CA PRO A 52 -9.29 -29.43 -10.85
C PRO A 52 -10.61 -29.36 -10.08
N GLU A 53 -11.71 -29.18 -10.81
CA GLU A 53 -13.07 -29.30 -10.28
C GLU A 53 -13.29 -30.79 -9.94
N ILE A 54 -13.52 -31.10 -8.67
CA ILE A 54 -13.79 -32.48 -8.21
C ILE A 54 -15.28 -32.75 -8.45
N ASP A 55 -15.57 -33.59 -9.44
CA ASP A 55 -16.91 -34.11 -9.71
C ASP A 55 -17.30 -35.14 -8.64
N THR A 56 -18.27 -34.80 -7.79
CA THR A 56 -18.90 -35.75 -6.87
C THR A 56 -19.99 -36.54 -7.58
N ASN A 57 -19.70 -37.74 -8.06
CA ASN A 57 -20.68 -38.83 -8.12
C ASN A 57 -20.04 -40.20 -8.38
N THR A 58 -20.21 -41.16 -7.46
CA THR A 58 -20.66 -42.56 -7.71
C THR A 58 -20.28 -43.46 -6.51
N GLN A 59 -21.26 -44.25 -6.12
CA GLN A 59 -21.35 -45.19 -4.99
C GLN A 59 -20.53 -46.47 -5.17
N SER A 60 -20.02 -47.06 -4.08
CA SER A 60 -20.11 -48.52 -3.80
C SER A 60 -19.56 -48.87 -2.40
N GLU A 61 -20.09 -49.96 -1.86
CA GLU A 61 -20.22 -50.35 -0.45
C GLU A 61 -19.09 -51.24 0.14
N ALA A 62 -19.16 -51.42 1.47
CA ALA A 62 -18.69 -52.55 2.31
C ALA A 62 -17.16 -52.62 2.59
N THR A 63 -16.60 -52.90 3.78
CA THR A 63 -17.01 -53.55 5.05
C THR A 63 -15.98 -53.20 6.15
N GLY A 64 -16.34 -53.31 7.44
CA GLY A 64 -15.38 -53.77 8.47
C GLY A 64 -15.21 -52.88 9.71
N ASP A 65 -15.56 -53.46 10.85
CA ASP A 65 -15.56 -52.96 12.23
C ASP A 65 -14.19 -52.52 12.79
N GLY A 66 -14.18 -51.59 13.76
CA GLY A 66 -13.07 -51.50 14.73
C GLY A 66 -12.70 -50.13 15.30
N GLU A 67 -13.32 -49.78 16.42
CA GLU A 67 -12.76 -49.06 17.59
C GLU A 67 -12.51 -47.53 17.56
N ASN A 68 -13.18 -46.88 18.53
CA ASN A 68 -13.14 -45.46 18.87
C ASN A 68 -11.73 -44.94 19.23
N LYS A 69 -11.30 -43.86 18.57
CA LYS A 69 -10.42 -42.83 19.15
C LYS A 69 -10.95 -41.44 18.79
N GLU A 70 -11.44 -40.78 19.83
CA GLU A 70 -11.61 -39.35 20.07
C GLU A 70 -11.45 -38.41 18.85
N ASN A 71 -12.60 -37.87 18.40
CA ASN A 71 -12.71 -36.84 17.37
C ASN A 71 -12.14 -35.50 17.86
N GLU A 72 -11.00 -35.08 17.29
CA GLU A 72 -10.57 -33.69 17.26
C GLU A 72 -11.26 -32.99 16.07
N PRO A 73 -12.13 -31.99 16.28
CA PRO A 73 -12.82 -31.33 15.18
C PRO A 73 -11.84 -30.45 14.38
N GLN A 74 -11.46 -30.90 13.18
CA GLN A 74 -10.81 -30.05 12.19
C GLN A 74 -11.81 -28.98 11.70
N LEU A 75 -11.71 -27.77 12.25
CA LEU A 75 -12.42 -26.59 11.78
C LEU A 75 -11.97 -26.26 10.36
N HIS A 76 -12.80 -26.53 9.36
CA HIS A 76 -12.64 -25.90 8.06
C HIS A 76 -12.91 -24.38 8.20
N ASP A 77 -11.99 -23.57 7.70
CA ASP A 77 -12.13 -22.13 7.65
C ASP A 77 -13.03 -21.76 6.45
N ASP A 78 -14.35 -21.88 6.62
CA ASP A 78 -15.29 -21.22 5.73
C ASP A 78 -15.06 -19.70 5.81
N ASP A 79 -14.55 -19.15 4.71
CA ASP A 79 -14.52 -17.72 4.43
C ASP A 79 -15.96 -17.22 4.25
N ASP A 80 -16.65 -17.02 5.37
CA ASP A 80 -17.85 -16.19 5.43
C ASP A 80 -17.45 -14.76 5.02
N GLY A 81 -17.48 -14.53 3.71
CA GLY A 81 -17.26 -13.25 3.08
C GLY A 81 -18.20 -12.22 3.67
N ILE A 82 -17.72 -11.49 4.68
CA ILE A 82 -18.35 -10.24 5.12
C ILE A 82 -18.45 -9.40 3.85
N PRO A 83 -19.65 -8.98 3.42
CA PRO A 83 -19.81 -8.03 2.34
C PRO A 83 -19.23 -6.71 2.84
N VAL A 84 -17.93 -6.51 2.65
CA VAL A 84 -17.29 -5.22 2.86
C VAL A 84 -17.82 -4.33 1.76
N ASP A 85 -18.92 -3.64 2.05
CA ASP A 85 -19.37 -2.47 1.34
C ASP A 85 -18.13 -1.67 0.95
N ARG A 86 -17.88 -1.57 -0.36
CA ARG A 86 -16.64 -1.03 -0.94
C ARG A 86 -16.41 0.44 -0.58
N LYS A 87 -17.36 1.07 0.14
CA LYS A 87 -17.15 2.30 0.88
C LYS A 87 -16.23 2.05 2.08
N ARG A 88 -14.96 1.75 1.79
CA ARG A 88 -13.84 1.71 2.76
C ARG A 88 -14.02 2.93 3.65
N ASN A 89 -14.29 2.75 4.94
CA ASN A 89 -14.35 3.86 5.86
C ASN A 89 -12.93 4.42 6.00
N ARG A 90 -12.57 5.38 5.13
CA ARG A 90 -11.24 6.00 5.04
C ARG A 90 -10.96 6.94 6.22
N ASN A 91 -11.94 7.13 7.12
CA ASN A 91 -11.82 7.97 8.30
C ASN A 91 -11.44 7.16 9.54
N ASN A 92 -10.24 6.57 9.52
CA ASN A 92 -9.67 5.90 10.69
C ASN A 92 -8.66 6.85 11.34
N ASP A 93 -9.19 7.71 12.20
CA ASP A 93 -8.37 8.56 13.07
C ASP A 93 -7.73 7.71 14.18
N ALA A 94 -6.68 8.22 14.82
CA ALA A 94 -5.94 7.42 15.80
C ALA A 94 -6.81 6.96 16.98
N ALA A 95 -7.86 7.72 17.35
CA ALA A 95 -8.77 7.36 18.43
C ALA A 95 -9.53 6.09 18.08
N LYS A 96 -10.14 6.08 16.89
CA LYS A 96 -10.88 4.93 16.37
C LYS A 96 -9.99 3.70 16.23
N LYS A 97 -8.72 3.86 15.86
CA LYS A 97 -7.76 2.74 15.79
C LYS A 97 -7.46 2.16 17.17
N LEU A 98 -7.23 3.02 18.18
CA LEU A 98 -6.98 2.59 19.56
C LEU A 98 -8.22 1.92 20.17
N GLU A 99 -9.41 2.47 19.95
CA GLU A 99 -10.67 1.86 20.38
C GLU A 99 -10.88 0.47 19.73
N ALA A 100 -10.53 0.32 18.45
CA ALA A 100 -10.57 -0.96 17.76
C ALA A 100 -9.59 -1.99 18.33
N ILE A 101 -8.40 -1.54 18.76
CA ILE A 101 -7.41 -2.40 19.43
C ILE A 101 -7.94 -2.86 20.79
N GLU A 102 -8.46 -1.94 21.61
CA GLU A 102 -9.02 -2.30 22.91
C GLU A 102 -10.21 -3.26 22.78
N TRP A 103 -11.09 -3.04 21.81
CA TRP A 103 -12.19 -3.94 21.52
C TRP A 103 -11.71 -5.33 21.09
N ALA A 104 -10.69 -5.39 20.23
CA ALA A 104 -10.09 -6.64 19.77
C ALA A 104 -9.45 -7.43 20.92
N ARG A 105 -8.84 -6.75 21.90
CA ARG A 105 -8.27 -7.36 23.10
C ARG A 105 -9.33 -7.92 24.05
N ARG A 106 -10.45 -7.21 24.23
CA ARG A 106 -11.54 -7.66 25.11
C ARG A 106 -12.40 -8.77 24.50
N ASN A 107 -12.51 -8.79 23.17
CA ASN A 107 -13.36 -9.72 22.44
C ASN A 107 -12.50 -10.55 21.48
N SER A 108 -12.49 -10.16 20.20
CA SER A 108 -11.74 -10.85 19.16
C SER A 108 -11.47 -9.92 17.98
N ILE A 109 -10.47 -10.26 17.16
CA ILE A 109 -10.16 -9.51 15.94
C ILE A 109 -11.33 -9.55 14.94
N LYS A 110 -12.03 -10.69 14.82
CA LYS A 110 -13.21 -10.86 13.95
C LYS A 110 -14.34 -9.92 14.37
N SER A 111 -14.64 -9.84 15.67
CA SER A 111 -15.69 -8.95 16.20
C SER A 111 -15.32 -7.47 16.06
N ALA A 112 -14.05 -7.11 16.29
CA ALA A 112 -13.56 -5.74 16.05
C ALA A 112 -13.69 -5.34 14.57
N ALA A 113 -13.24 -6.20 13.64
CA ALA A 113 -13.36 -5.96 12.21
C ALA A 113 -14.82 -5.69 11.78
N LYS A 114 -15.77 -6.49 12.28
CA LYS A 114 -17.20 -6.32 12.02
C LYS A 114 -17.73 -5.01 12.61
N LYS A 115 -17.40 -4.68 13.86
CA LYS A 115 -17.86 -3.47 14.56
C LYS A 115 -17.35 -2.19 13.89
N PHE A 116 -16.06 -2.13 13.58
CA PHE A 116 -15.42 -0.94 13.04
C PHE A 116 -15.48 -0.84 11.51
N ARG A 117 -16.06 -1.86 10.85
CA ARG A 117 -16.15 -2.00 9.38
C ARG A 117 -14.79 -1.87 8.70
N VAL A 118 -13.82 -2.62 9.19
CA VAL A 118 -12.43 -2.65 8.73
C VAL A 118 -11.97 -4.08 8.53
N ASP A 119 -10.98 -4.29 7.66
CA ASP A 119 -10.39 -5.60 7.45
C ASP A 119 -9.69 -6.10 8.73
N ARG A 120 -9.83 -7.40 9.04
CA ARG A 120 -9.07 -8.10 10.09
C ARG A 120 -7.56 -7.83 9.99
N LYS A 121 -7.02 -7.76 8.77
CA LYS A 121 -5.60 -7.42 8.51
C LYS A 121 -5.24 -6.02 9.01
N LEU A 122 -6.14 -5.04 8.89
CA LEU A 122 -5.90 -3.68 9.39
C LEU A 122 -5.89 -3.63 10.92
N VAL A 123 -6.80 -4.37 11.57
CA VAL A 123 -6.85 -4.45 13.03
C VAL A 123 -5.55 -5.05 13.57
N ARG A 124 -5.06 -6.15 12.99
CA ARG A 124 -3.75 -6.75 13.33
C ARG A 124 -2.62 -5.73 13.20
N ARG A 125 -2.55 -5.04 12.05
CA ARG A 125 -1.55 -3.99 11.80
C ARG A 125 -1.63 -2.85 12.82
N TRP A 126 -2.82 -2.45 13.24
CA TRP A 126 -2.97 -1.41 14.26
C TRP A 126 -2.49 -1.88 15.62
N MET A 127 -2.70 -3.14 15.98
CA MET A 127 -2.14 -3.72 17.21
C MET A 127 -0.61 -3.68 17.20
N GLU A 128 0.03 -4.04 16.08
CA GLU A 128 1.50 -3.94 15.92
C GLU A 128 2.01 -2.48 16.00
N GLN A 129 1.16 -1.51 15.64
CA GLN A 129 1.48 -0.08 15.60
C GLN A 129 0.95 0.69 16.81
N GLU A 130 0.49 0.01 17.86
CA GLU A 130 -0.20 0.64 18.99
C GLU A 130 0.64 1.73 19.66
N ASP A 131 1.91 1.48 19.92
CA ASP A 131 2.79 2.46 20.56
C ASP A 131 2.93 3.73 19.71
N LYS A 132 3.06 3.57 18.39
CA LYS A 132 3.10 4.69 17.44
C LYS A 132 1.77 5.45 17.42
N LEU A 133 0.64 4.76 17.56
CA LEU A 133 -0.69 5.37 17.62
C LEU A 133 -0.90 6.16 18.94
N LYS A 134 -0.43 5.63 20.08
CA LYS A 134 -0.42 6.34 21.37
C LYS A 134 0.48 7.57 21.34
N GLN A 135 1.68 7.45 20.80
CA GLN A 135 2.57 8.59 20.61
C GLN A 135 1.92 9.67 19.73
N GLN A 136 1.31 9.27 18.61
CA GLN A 136 0.60 10.19 17.72
C GLN A 136 -0.58 10.89 18.41
N MET A 137 -1.27 10.20 19.33
CA MET A 137 -2.30 10.78 20.16
C MET A 137 -1.75 11.90 21.05
N ASN A 138 -0.66 11.62 21.76
CA ASN A 138 -0.03 12.57 22.67
C ASN A 138 0.54 13.79 21.94
N THR A 139 1.14 13.60 20.76
CA THR A 139 1.80 14.71 20.03
C THR A 139 0.83 15.55 19.20
N CYS A 140 -0.26 14.99 18.66
CA CYS A 140 -1.08 15.65 17.64
C CYS A 140 -2.59 15.56 17.87
N GLY A 141 -3.03 15.15 19.06
CA GLY A 141 -4.44 15.10 19.45
C GLY A 141 -5.29 14.17 18.57
N GLY A 142 -4.67 13.16 17.95
CA GLY A 142 -5.40 12.10 17.24
C GLY A 142 -6.01 12.45 15.88
N LYS A 143 -6.00 13.73 15.46
CA LYS A 143 -6.62 14.21 14.21
C LYS A 143 -5.94 13.71 12.93
N ARG A 144 -4.71 13.21 13.03
CA ARG A 144 -3.96 12.67 11.88
C ARG A 144 -4.40 11.24 11.57
N LYS A 145 -4.73 10.99 10.31
CA LYS A 145 -5.12 9.65 9.81
C LYS A 145 -3.93 8.73 9.54
N ARG A 146 -2.79 9.33 9.16
CA ARG A 146 -1.54 8.64 8.86
C ARG A 146 -0.58 8.81 10.03
N LEU A 147 0.14 7.73 10.33
CA LEU A 147 1.30 7.78 11.22
C LEU A 147 2.32 8.78 10.68
N ASP A 148 3.12 9.34 11.59
CA ASP A 148 4.23 10.18 11.17
C ASP A 148 5.23 9.40 10.32
N GLY A 149 5.83 10.05 9.33
CA GLY A 149 6.70 9.39 8.35
C GLY A 149 6.00 8.49 7.33
N ALA A 150 4.69 8.20 7.45
CA ALA A 150 3.95 7.37 6.49
C ALA A 150 3.60 8.09 5.17
N GLY A 151 4.25 9.23 4.88
CA GLY A 151 4.12 10.00 3.64
C GLY A 151 4.99 9.43 2.52
N ARG A 152 5.20 10.23 1.46
CA ARG A 152 6.17 9.88 0.41
C ARG A 152 7.59 9.98 1.00
N PRO A 153 8.42 8.93 0.94
CA PRO A 153 9.79 9.00 1.40
C PRO A 153 10.61 9.97 0.54
N VAL A 154 11.70 10.47 1.10
CA VAL A 154 12.71 11.21 0.34
C VAL A 154 13.44 10.23 -0.57
N GLN A 155 13.62 10.58 -1.85
CA GLN A 155 14.23 9.69 -2.85
C GLN A 155 15.71 9.41 -2.55
N HIS A 156 16.46 10.44 -2.20
CA HIS A 156 17.88 10.33 -1.85
C HIS A 156 18.10 10.86 -0.44
N GLN A 157 17.91 9.98 0.54
CA GLN A 157 18.05 10.34 1.95
C GLN A 157 19.49 10.73 2.30
N ASP A 158 20.48 10.07 1.70
CA ASP A 158 21.90 10.36 1.94
C ASP A 158 22.30 11.76 1.48
N ILE A 159 21.78 12.21 0.32
CA ILE A 159 22.01 13.57 -0.17
C ILE A 159 21.28 14.59 0.70
N ASP A 160 20.06 14.25 1.15
CA ASP A 160 19.26 15.08 2.06
C ASP A 160 19.97 15.31 3.40
N THR A 161 20.54 14.27 4.00
CA THR A 161 21.30 14.36 5.25
C THR A 161 22.62 15.09 5.05
N THR A 162 23.36 14.77 3.99
CA THR A 162 24.65 15.44 3.66
C THR A 162 24.48 16.94 3.51
N LEU A 163 23.43 17.37 2.79
CA LEU A 163 23.13 18.79 2.63
C LEU A 163 22.72 19.45 3.96
N ALA A 164 21.96 18.75 4.80
CA ALA A 164 21.56 19.26 6.11
C ALA A 164 22.76 19.44 7.04
N ASP A 165 23.69 18.49 7.05
CA ASP A 165 24.90 18.56 7.87
C ASP A 165 25.84 19.67 7.41
N TRP A 166 26.00 19.86 6.09
CA TRP A 166 26.70 21.01 5.54
C TRP A 166 26.07 22.35 5.99
N ILE A 167 24.74 22.45 6.05
CA ILE A 167 24.08 23.67 6.57
C ILE A 167 24.39 23.90 8.05
N LYS A 168 24.37 22.83 8.87
CA LYS A 168 24.70 22.92 10.30
C LYS A 168 26.15 23.38 10.48
N GLU A 169 27.08 22.81 9.72
CA GLU A 169 28.49 23.19 9.72
C GLU A 169 28.69 24.68 9.36
N MET A 170 28.03 25.15 8.30
CA MET A 170 28.11 26.57 7.91
C MET A 170 27.57 27.51 9.00
N ARG A 171 26.48 27.10 9.68
CA ARG A 171 25.92 27.86 10.81
C ARG A 171 26.83 27.86 12.03
N LEU A 172 27.48 26.75 12.34
CA LEU A 172 28.50 26.66 13.40
C LEU A 172 29.67 27.61 13.11
N ASN A 173 30.09 27.68 11.86
CA ASN A 173 31.12 28.59 11.38
C ASN A 173 30.65 30.05 11.22
N LYS A 174 29.45 30.40 11.70
CA LYS A 174 28.82 31.74 11.59
C LYS A 174 28.71 32.27 10.15
N LYS A 175 28.75 31.39 9.14
CA LYS A 175 28.62 31.76 7.73
C LYS A 175 27.14 31.89 7.35
N PRO A 176 26.73 32.97 6.66
CA PRO A 176 25.35 33.14 6.23
C PRO A 176 25.01 32.13 5.11
N VAL A 177 23.98 31.32 5.34
CA VAL A 177 23.47 30.37 4.34
C VAL A 177 22.12 30.87 3.81
N THR A 178 22.10 31.36 2.58
CA THR A 178 20.86 31.81 1.92
C THR A 178 20.22 30.69 1.12
N ARG A 179 18.93 30.85 0.79
CA ARG A 179 18.17 29.90 -0.05
C ARG A 179 18.86 29.61 -1.38
N SER A 180 19.46 30.62 -2.01
CA SER A 180 20.17 30.46 -3.28
C SER A 180 21.41 29.58 -3.13
N ILE A 181 22.17 29.76 -2.04
CA ILE A 181 23.36 28.96 -1.77
C ILE A 181 22.96 27.50 -1.53
N ILE A 182 21.87 27.25 -0.80
CA ILE A 182 21.35 25.89 -0.58
C ILE A 182 20.96 25.25 -1.91
N LYS A 183 20.25 25.97 -2.79
CA LYS A 183 19.85 25.44 -4.10
C LYS A 183 21.06 25.11 -4.97
N ASN A 184 22.08 25.96 -4.99
CA ASN A 184 23.30 25.72 -5.77
C ASN A 184 24.07 24.51 -5.23
N LYS A 185 24.21 24.39 -3.90
CA LYS A 185 24.86 23.23 -3.28
C LYS A 185 24.07 21.94 -3.54
N ALA A 186 22.75 21.99 -3.44
CA ALA A 186 21.87 20.88 -3.77
C ALA A 186 22.01 20.45 -5.23
N ALA A 187 21.96 21.39 -6.18
CA ALA A 187 22.14 21.10 -7.61
C ALA A 187 23.50 20.44 -7.91
N ALA A 188 24.56 20.86 -7.21
CA ALA A 188 25.89 20.23 -7.31
C ALA A 188 25.96 18.83 -6.69
N LEU A 189 25.07 18.48 -5.76
CA LEU A 189 24.97 17.13 -5.19
C LEU A 189 24.03 16.22 -5.98
N PHE A 190 23.09 16.79 -6.74
CA PHE A 190 22.06 16.08 -7.49
C PHE A 190 22.42 15.83 -8.96
N VAL A 191 23.68 15.99 -9.37
CA VAL A 191 24.13 15.91 -10.78
C VAL A 191 23.69 14.60 -11.45
N ASP A 192 23.72 13.48 -10.72
CA ASP A 192 23.35 12.16 -11.23
C ASP A 192 21.91 11.76 -10.91
N THR A 193 21.07 12.71 -10.47
CA THR A 193 19.70 12.43 -10.03
C THR A 193 18.68 13.25 -10.81
N ASP A 194 17.51 12.68 -11.07
CA ASP A 194 16.38 13.36 -11.73
C ASP A 194 15.62 14.33 -10.77
N ILE A 195 16.26 14.77 -9.68
CA ILE A 195 15.62 15.64 -8.70
C ILE A 195 15.72 17.10 -9.14
N LYS A 196 14.57 17.66 -9.51
CA LYS A 196 14.43 19.11 -9.72
C LYS A 196 14.50 19.88 -8.39
N VAL A 197 15.58 20.62 -8.19
CA VAL A 197 15.78 21.57 -7.08
C VAL A 197 14.89 22.81 -7.24
N SER A 198 13.58 22.61 -7.05
CA SER A 198 12.56 23.66 -7.12
C SER A 198 12.40 24.40 -5.78
N GLU A 199 11.68 25.54 -5.80
CA GLU A 199 11.35 26.28 -4.58
C GLU A 199 10.53 25.43 -3.59
N GLY A 200 9.58 24.64 -4.10
CA GLY A 200 8.78 23.72 -3.28
C GLY A 200 9.59 22.54 -2.72
N TRP A 201 10.64 22.10 -3.42
CA TRP A 201 11.59 21.12 -2.87
C TRP A 201 12.36 21.72 -1.69
N LEU A 202 12.87 22.95 -1.85
CA LEU A 202 13.62 23.65 -0.80
C LEU A 202 12.76 23.89 0.45
N GLU A 203 11.51 24.32 0.30
CA GLU A 203 10.62 24.52 1.44
C GLU A 203 10.36 23.23 2.22
N LYS A 204 10.12 22.12 1.50
CA LYS A 204 9.96 20.81 2.12
C LYS A 204 11.24 20.37 2.83
N PHE A 205 12.40 20.57 2.22
CA PHE A 205 13.70 20.28 2.80
C PHE A 205 13.92 21.06 4.12
N LEU A 206 13.72 22.38 4.10
CA LEU A 206 13.87 23.22 5.30
C LEU A 206 12.90 22.80 6.40
N LYS A 207 11.65 22.48 6.05
CA LYS A 207 10.63 22.00 6.99
C LYS A 207 11.00 20.64 7.60
N ARG A 208 11.53 19.70 6.81
CA ARG A 208 11.96 18.38 7.29
C ARG A 208 13.07 18.50 8.33
N HIS A 209 14.04 19.39 8.10
CA HIS A 209 15.22 19.56 8.95
C HIS A 209 15.05 20.65 10.03
N ASN A 210 13.84 21.19 10.21
CA ASN A 210 13.54 22.27 11.15
C ASN A 210 14.43 23.52 10.97
N PHE A 211 14.84 23.80 9.74
CA PHE A 211 15.61 25.00 9.44
C PHE A 211 14.68 26.22 9.32
N VAL A 212 14.81 27.15 10.26
CA VAL A 212 14.03 28.39 10.28
C VAL A 212 14.36 29.24 9.05
N LEU A 213 13.34 29.62 8.28
CA LEU A 213 13.44 30.67 7.28
C LEU A 213 13.55 32.00 8.02
N ARG A 214 14.77 32.52 8.22
CA ARG A 214 14.91 33.90 8.72
C ARG A 214 14.32 34.81 7.65
N ARG A 215 13.18 35.46 7.94
CA ARG A 215 12.68 36.56 7.11
C ARG A 215 13.78 37.61 7.05
N ARG A 216 14.00 38.22 5.88
CA ARG A 216 14.82 39.43 5.80
C ARG A 216 14.19 40.45 6.74
N THR A 217 14.90 40.83 7.78
CA THR A 217 14.53 41.99 8.58
C THR A 217 14.82 43.21 7.72
N THR A 218 13.77 43.88 7.25
CA THR A 218 13.85 45.17 6.54
C THR A 218 14.17 46.34 7.48
N ALA A 219 14.34 46.09 8.78
CA ALA A 219 14.81 47.09 9.72
C ALA A 219 16.33 47.26 9.60
N GLY A 220 16.76 48.26 8.84
CA GLY A 220 18.12 48.79 8.94
C GLY A 220 18.35 49.30 10.36
N GLN A 221 19.57 49.14 10.88
CA GLN A 221 19.94 49.73 12.16
C GLN A 221 19.82 51.25 12.03
N LYS A 222 19.07 51.89 12.94
CA LYS A 222 19.04 53.35 13.02
C LYS A 222 20.47 53.81 13.38
N PRO A 223 21.06 54.75 12.64
CA PRO A 223 22.36 55.31 13.03
C PRO A 223 22.24 55.95 14.44
N PRO A 224 23.32 55.94 15.23
CA PRO A 224 23.32 56.59 16.54
C PRO A 224 22.97 58.07 16.38
N ALA A 225 22.13 58.59 17.29
CA ALA A 225 21.83 60.00 17.35
C ALA A 225 23.10 60.75 17.75
N ASN A 226 23.52 61.68 16.90
CA ASN A 226 24.59 62.62 17.18
C ASN A 226 24.02 63.84 17.91
#